data_AF-A0A2E9UYF8-F1
#
_entry.id   AF-A0A2E9UYF8-F1
#
_cell.length_a   1.000
_cell.length_b   1.000
_cell.length_c   1.000
_cell.angle_alpha   90.00
_cell.angle_beta   90.00
_cell.angle_gamma   90.00
#
_symmetry.space_group_name_H-M   'P 1'
#
loop_
_entity.id
_entity.type
_entity.pdbx_description
1 polymer ?
#
loop_
_entity_poly.entity_id
_entity_poly.type
_entity_poly.pdbx_seq_one_letter_code
_entity_poly.pdbx_strand_id
1 'polypeptide(L)'
;MQLRRWQKDIIDDFQSILDSHRRFIIKAPTGAGKTVLASEIIKQFYSGEKVIVLCHRLVLLEQLEKALAKEHRVRKLGLNHTEAAFSDYDVLLSTSTRARDILDDAIEQAKLVIIDEAHRVSPN
;
A
#
# COMPACT_ATOMS: atom_id res chain seq x y z
N MET A 1 -2.93 -10.31 15.23
CA MET A 1 -1.81 -11.18 14.83
C MET A 1 -0.56 -10.62 15.49
N GLN A 2 0.37 -11.42 16.02
CA GLN A 2 1.57 -10.88 16.67
C GLN A 2 2.62 -10.49 15.62
N LEU A 3 3.13 -9.26 15.70
CA LEU A 3 4.22 -8.78 14.84
C LEU A 3 5.54 -9.46 15.20
N ARG A 4 6.37 -9.76 14.19
CA ARG A 4 7.77 -10.18 14.38
C ARG A 4 8.59 -8.99 14.88
N ARG A 5 9.68 -9.25 15.60
CA ARG A 5 10.55 -8.21 16.18
C ARG A 5 10.91 -7.11 15.17
N TRP A 6 11.45 -7.47 14.00
CA TRP A 6 11.82 -6.50 12.98
C TRP A 6 10.65 -5.67 12.43
N GLN A 7 9.43 -6.23 12.40
CA GLN A 7 8.24 -5.49 11.99
C GLN A 7 7.85 -4.48 13.06
N LYS A 8 7.93 -4.91 14.33
CA LYS A 8 7.69 -4.04 15.48
C LYS A 8 8.71 -2.90 15.53
N ASP A 9 10.00 -3.19 15.34
CA ASP A 9 11.05 -2.18 15.34
C ASP A 9 10.77 -1.09 14.28
N ILE A 10 10.33 -1.47 13.07
CA ILE A 10 9.93 -0.51 12.03
C ILE A 10 8.68 0.29 12.40
N ILE A 11 7.69 -0.34 13.04
CA ILE A 11 6.46 0.35 13.49
C ILE A 11 6.78 1.35 14.60
N ASP A 12 7.58 0.95 15.59
CA ASP A 12 7.98 1.79 16.72
C ASP A 12 8.78 3.01 16.24
N ASP A 13 9.65 2.83 15.24
CA ASP A 13 10.48 3.91 14.66
C ASP A 13 9.78 4.68 13.52
N PHE A 14 8.56 4.30 13.13
CA PHE A 14 7.96 4.74 11.87
C PHE A 14 7.83 6.26 11.75
N GLN A 15 7.42 6.94 12.83
CA GLN A 15 7.30 8.39 12.83
C GLN A 15 8.65 9.09 12.60
N SER A 16 9.71 8.61 13.27
CA SER A 16 11.07 9.13 13.10
C SER A 16 11.59 8.92 11.67
N ILE A 17 11.24 7.78 11.06
CA ILE A 17 11.54 7.50 9.64
C ILE A 17 10.86 8.54 8.74
N LEU A 18 9.57 8.85 8.97
CA LEU A 18 8.83 9.84 8.20
C LEU A 18 9.38 11.26 8.36
N ASP A 19 9.78 11.62 9.58
CA ASP A 19 10.35 12.94 9.87
C ASP A 19 11.70 13.14 9.15
N SER A 20 12.43 12.05 8.94
CA SER A 20 13.76 12.06 8.31
C SER A 20 13.73 11.82 6.80
N HIS A 21 12.73 11.08 6.30
CA HIS A 21 12.70 10.61 4.92
C HIS A 21 11.30 10.68 4.31
N ARG A 22 11.16 11.45 3.24
CA ARG A 22 9.95 11.43 2.40
C ARG A 22 9.73 10.08 1.71
N ARG A 23 10.80 9.39 1.35
CA ARG A 23 10.79 8.12 0.59
C ARG A 23 11.83 7.17 1.16
N PHE A 24 11.46 5.92 1.41
CA PHE A 24 12.37 4.91 1.93
C PHE A 24 12.01 3.52 1.39
N ILE A 25 12.96 2.59 1.51
CA ILE A 25 12.82 1.20 1.04
C ILE A 25 12.95 0.26 2.24
N ILE A 26 11.97 -0.62 2.41
CA ILE A 26 12.06 -1.74 3.34
C ILE A 26 12.48 -2.98 2.57
N LYS A 27 13.67 -3.49 2.87
CA LYS A 27 14.21 -4.71 2.25
C LYS A 27 14.07 -5.89 3.22
N ALA A 28 13.31 -6.90 2.81
CA ALA A 28 13.20 -8.17 3.53
C ALA A 28 12.95 -9.33 2.54
N PRO A 29 13.41 -10.56 2.84
CA PRO A 29 13.21 -11.71 1.97
C PRO A 29 11.72 -12.04 1.76
N THR A 30 11.43 -12.87 0.77
CA THR A 30 10.09 -13.44 0.58
C THR A 30 9.70 -14.25 1.82
N GLY A 31 8.41 -14.25 2.18
CA GLY A 31 7.93 -14.91 3.41
C GLY A 31 8.32 -14.22 4.73
N ALA A 32 9.07 -13.10 4.69
CA ALA A 32 9.42 -12.34 5.89
C ALA A 32 8.22 -11.65 6.57
N GLY A 33 7.12 -11.47 5.85
CA GLY A 33 5.92 -10.78 6.33
C GLY A 33 5.82 -9.31 5.90
N LYS A 34 6.40 -8.92 4.76
CA LYS A 34 6.31 -7.53 4.25
C LYS A 34 4.86 -7.04 4.10
N THR A 35 3.96 -7.88 3.59
CA THR A 35 2.53 -7.56 3.45
C THR A 35 1.85 -7.32 4.79
N VAL A 36 2.24 -8.07 5.83
CA VAL A 36 1.73 -7.86 7.20
C VAL A 36 2.19 -6.50 7.73
N LEU A 37 3.46 -6.16 7.53
CA LEU A 37 3.98 -4.85 7.91
C LEU A 37 3.27 -3.71 7.17
N ALA A 38 3.06 -3.85 5.86
CA ALA A 38 2.31 -2.87 5.06
C ALA A 38 0.89 -2.67 5.60
N SER A 39 0.17 -3.76 5.92
CA SER A 39 -1.16 -3.68 6.52
C SER A 39 -1.15 -2.96 7.88
N GLU A 40 -0.14 -3.20 8.70
CA GLU A 40 -0.02 -2.58 10.02
C GLU A 40 0.31 -1.09 9.92
N ILE A 41 1.18 -0.70 8.98
CA ILE A 41 1.50 0.71 8.72
C ILE A 41 0.24 1.48 8.31
N ILE A 42 -0.53 0.94 7.37
CA ILE A 42 -1.77 1.58 6.89
C ILE A 42 -2.74 1.75 8.05
N LYS A 43 -2.94 0.68 8.82
CA LYS A 43 -3.84 0.66 9.96
C LYS A 43 -3.46 1.68 11.04
N GLN A 44 -2.18 1.74 11.43
CA GLN A 44 -1.76 2.57 12.57
C GLN A 44 -1.56 4.05 12.22
N PHE A 45 -1.07 4.35 11.01
CA PHE A 45 -0.60 5.70 10.67
C PHE A 45 -1.41 6.39 9.56
N TYR A 46 -2.25 5.65 8.83
CA TYR A 46 -2.99 6.16 7.68
C TYR A 46 -4.48 5.77 7.74
N SER A 47 -5.03 5.60 8.94
CA SER A 47 -6.46 5.35 9.13
C SER A 47 -7.29 6.52 8.62
N GLY A 48 -8.21 6.26 7.68
CA GLY A 48 -9.03 7.27 7.03
C GLY A 48 -8.30 8.12 5.97
N GLU A 49 -7.00 7.90 5.78
CA GLU A 49 -6.21 8.58 4.75
C GLU A 49 -6.25 7.82 3.43
N LYS A 50 -6.04 8.55 2.33
CA LYS A 50 -6.02 7.97 0.98
C LYS A 50 -4.69 7.25 0.75
N VAL A 51 -4.75 5.94 0.53
CA VAL A 51 -3.58 5.07 0.37
C VAL A 51 -3.65 4.31 -0.95
N ILE A 52 -2.50 4.18 -1.62
CA ILE A 52 -2.34 3.32 -2.80
C ILE A 52 -1.38 2.19 -2.46
N VAL A 53 -1.74 0.96 -2.83
CA VAL A 53 -0.83 -0.19 -2.82
C VAL A 53 -0.75 -0.81 -4.21
N LEU A 54 0.45 -0.78 -4.77
CA LEU A 54 0.80 -1.39 -6.04
C LEU A 54 1.49 -2.72 -5.78
N CYS A 55 0.89 -3.83 -6.22
CA CYS A 55 1.49 -5.16 -6.08
C CYS A 55 1.21 -6.01 -7.31
N HIS A 56 2.26 -6.55 -7.92
CA HIS A 56 2.14 -7.33 -9.15
C HIS A 56 1.33 -8.64 -8.99
N ARG A 57 1.24 -9.22 -7.79
CA ARG A 57 0.64 -10.55 -7.59
C ARG A 57 -0.80 -10.42 -7.08
N LEU A 58 -1.77 -10.81 -7.90
CA LEU A 58 -3.19 -10.77 -7.55
C LEU A 58 -3.50 -11.45 -6.20
N VAL A 59 -2.92 -12.63 -5.96
CA VAL A 59 -3.09 -13.36 -4.68
C VAL A 59 -2.64 -12.54 -3.47
N LEU A 60 -1.58 -11.74 -3.59
CA LEU A 60 -1.09 -10.89 -2.50
C LEU A 60 -2.01 -9.68 -2.29
N LEU A 61 -2.55 -9.10 -3.37
CA LEU A 61 -3.57 -8.06 -3.25
C LEU A 61 -4.84 -8.57 -2.56
N GLU A 62 -5.31 -9.77 -2.89
CA GLU A 62 -6.49 -10.35 -2.24
C GLU A 62 -6.25 -10.64 -0.75
N GLN A 63 -5.02 -11.03 -0.38
CA GLN A 63 -4.64 -11.19 1.03
C GLN A 63 -4.63 -9.84 1.76
N LEU A 64 -4.08 -8.81 1.14
CA LEU A 64 -4.03 -7.46 1.70
C LEU A 64 -5.42 -6.84 1.80
N GLU A 65 -6.27 -7.03 0.78
CA GLU A 65 -7.68 -6.63 0.77
C GLU A 65 -8.41 -7.23 1.97
N LYS A 66 -8.29 -8.54 2.20
CA LYS A 66 -8.93 -9.20 3.36
C LYS A 66 -8.42 -8.68 4.70
N ALA A 67 -7.14 -8.30 4.77
CA ALA A 67 -6.54 -7.77 5.99
C ALA A 67 -7.06 -6.34 6.28
N LEU A 68 -7.09 -5.49 5.25
CA LEU A 68 -7.47 -4.08 5.35
C LEU A 68 -8.99 -3.85 5.39
N ALA A 69 -9.80 -4.68 4.72
CA ALA A 69 -11.25 -4.53 4.62
C ALA A 69 -12.00 -4.59 5.96
N LYS A 70 -11.32 -4.98 7.05
CA LYS A 70 -11.87 -4.95 8.40
C LYS A 70 -12.00 -3.53 8.95
N GLU A 71 -11.14 -2.62 8.48
CA GLU A 71 -10.96 -1.29 9.07
C GLU A 71 -10.97 -0.18 7.99
N HIS A 72 -10.86 -0.56 6.71
CA HIS A 72 -10.81 0.34 5.56
C HIS A 72 -11.82 -0.04 4.49
N ARG A 73 -12.26 0.94 3.72
CA ARG A 73 -12.99 0.75 2.47
C ARG A 73 -11.97 0.55 1.36
N VAL A 74 -11.75 -0.72 1.03
CA VAL A 74 -10.75 -1.13 0.05
C VAL A 74 -11.38 -1.28 -1.32
N ARG A 75 -10.74 -0.74 -2.36
CA ARG A 75 -11.12 -0.95 -3.74
C ARG A 75 -9.95 -1.50 -4.55
N LYS A 76 -10.20 -2.60 -5.26
CA LYS A 76 -9.27 -3.10 -6.28
C LYS A 76 -9.56 -2.42 -7.61
N LEU A 77 -8.53 -1.88 -8.25
CA LEU A 77 -8.65 -1.25 -9.54
C LEU A 77 -8.95 -2.30 -10.62
N GLY A 78 -10.17 -2.25 -11.15
CA GLY A 78 -10.59 -3.00 -12.33
C GLY A 78 -10.16 -2.32 -13.64
N LEU A 79 -10.25 -3.06 -14.75
CA LEU A 79 -9.88 -2.58 -16.09
C LEU A 79 -10.81 -1.50 -16.65
N ASN A 80 -12.06 -1.43 -16.17
CA ASN A 80 -13.10 -0.53 -16.67
C ASN A 80 -13.54 0.46 -15.59
N HIS A 81 -12.58 1.17 -15.02
CA HIS A 81 -12.89 2.22 -14.06
C HIS A 81 -13.03 3.56 -14.78
N THR A 82 -14.16 4.24 -14.57
CA THR A 82 -14.48 5.56 -15.16
C THR A 82 -14.77 6.63 -14.11
N GLU A 83 -14.80 6.22 -12.84
CA GLU A 83 -15.03 7.09 -11.68
C GLU A 83 -13.72 7.69 -11.15
N ALA A 84 -13.81 8.86 -10.53
CA ALA A 84 -12.69 9.52 -9.85
C ALA A 84 -12.11 8.66 -8.72
N ALA A 85 -10.83 8.85 -8.43
CA ALA A 85 -10.17 8.13 -7.35
C ALA A 85 -10.75 8.52 -5.97
N PHE A 86 -10.83 7.54 -5.07
CA PHE A 86 -11.27 7.69 -3.67
C PHE A 86 -12.67 8.29 -3.47
N SER A 87 -13.61 8.02 -4.38
CA SER A 87 -15.01 8.47 -4.29
C SER A 87 -15.75 7.88 -3.09
N ASP A 88 -15.64 6.56 -2.87
CA ASP A 88 -16.31 5.81 -1.80
C ASP A 88 -15.37 4.90 -1.00
N TYR A 89 -14.06 5.03 -1.20
CA TYR A 89 -13.01 4.17 -0.66
C TYR A 89 -11.78 4.98 -0.23
N ASP A 90 -10.99 4.47 0.71
CA ASP A 90 -9.76 5.10 1.22
C ASP A 90 -8.49 4.33 0.85
N VAL A 91 -8.59 3.04 0.50
CA VAL A 91 -7.45 2.24 0.04
C VAL A 91 -7.64 1.75 -1.39
N LEU A 92 -6.76 2.17 -2.29
CA LEU A 92 -6.69 1.68 -3.67
C LEU A 92 -5.65 0.56 -3.78
N LEU A 93 -6.08 -0.60 -4.28
CA LEU A 93 -5.22 -1.75 -4.58
C LEU A 93 -5.12 -1.93 -6.09
N SER A 94 -3.91 -2.01 -6.64
CA SER A 94 -3.72 -2.24 -8.08
C SER A 94 -2.58 -3.21 -8.39
N THR A 95 -2.81 -4.07 -9.39
CA THR A 95 -1.77 -4.91 -10.00
C THR A 95 -1.02 -4.23 -11.13
N SER A 96 -1.54 -3.11 -11.61
CA SER A 96 -1.21 -2.55 -12.91
C SER A 96 -1.10 -1.03 -12.84
N THR A 97 -0.01 -0.51 -13.39
CA THR A 97 0.15 0.92 -13.67
C THR A 97 -0.48 1.33 -15.00
N ARG A 98 -1.18 0.41 -15.70
CA ARG A 98 -1.76 0.68 -17.03
C ARG A 98 -3.00 1.57 -16.99
N ALA A 99 -3.70 1.63 -15.87
CA ALA A 99 -4.80 2.57 -15.66
C ALA A 99 -4.21 3.93 -15.21
N ARG A 100 -3.43 4.55 -16.11
CA ARG A 100 -2.61 5.74 -15.81
C ARG A 100 -3.46 6.90 -15.30
N ASP A 101 -4.54 7.24 -16.00
CA ASP A 101 -5.37 8.40 -15.67
C ASP A 101 -5.92 8.36 -14.24
N ILE A 102 -6.41 7.21 -13.80
CA ILE A 102 -6.95 7.04 -12.44
C ILE A 102 -5.85 6.91 -11.41
N LEU A 103 -4.72 6.31 -11.78
CA LEU A 103 -3.58 6.23 -10.89
C LEU A 103 -2.94 7.60 -10.67
N ASP A 104 -2.90 8.46 -11.70
CA ASP A 104 -2.38 9.82 -11.62
C ASP A 104 -3.28 10.68 -10.72
N ASP A 105 -4.60 10.65 -10.93
CA ASP A 105 -5.58 11.28 -10.02
C ASP A 105 -5.46 10.74 -8.58
N ALA A 106 -5.33 9.43 -8.41
CA ALA A 106 -5.15 8.82 -7.10
C ALA A 106 -3.84 9.28 -6.43
N ILE A 107 -2.74 9.35 -7.18
CA ILE A 107 -1.42 9.73 -6.65
C ILE A 107 -1.43 11.16 -6.12
N GLU A 108 -2.11 12.09 -6.79
CA GLU A 108 -2.24 13.47 -6.34
C GLU A 108 -2.98 13.58 -4.99
N GLN A 109 -3.91 12.66 -4.74
CA GLN A 109 -4.74 12.66 -3.54
C GLN A 109 -4.16 11.80 -2.40
N ALA A 110 -3.28 10.86 -2.69
CA ALA A 110 -2.79 9.88 -1.73
C ALA A 110 -1.76 10.46 -0.75
N LYS A 111 -1.89 10.08 0.53
CA LYS A 111 -0.87 10.34 1.56
C LYS A 111 0.25 9.31 1.56
N LEU A 112 -0.04 8.09 1.09
CA LEU A 112 0.91 6.99 1.04
C LEU A 112 0.79 6.20 -0.26
N VAL A 113 1.93 5.88 -0.86
CA VAL A 113 2.05 4.93 -1.95
C VAL A 113 3.01 3.82 -1.54
N ILE A 114 2.52 2.59 -1.47
CA ILE A 114 3.32 1.39 -1.23
C ILE A 114 3.52 0.65 -2.55
N ILE A 115 4.76 0.34 -2.88
CA ILE A 115 5.14 -0.45 -4.05
C ILE A 115 5.74 -1.76 -3.59
N ASP A 116 4.99 -2.86 -3.73
CA ASP A 116 5.49 -4.20 -3.45
C ASP A 116 6.34 -4.72 -4.62
N GLU A 117 7.41 -5.44 -4.28
CA GLU A 117 8.43 -5.90 -5.23
C GLU A 117 8.97 -4.76 -6.11
N ALA A 118 9.31 -3.61 -5.50
CA ALA A 118 9.81 -2.41 -6.19
C ALA A 118 11.02 -2.66 -7.11
N HIS A 119 11.78 -3.74 -6.90
CA HIS A 119 12.86 -4.16 -7.80
C HIS A 119 12.38 -4.56 -9.20
N ARG A 120 11.09 -4.80 -9.40
CA ARG A 120 10.48 -5.12 -10.70
C ARG A 120 10.14 -3.87 -11.52
N VAL A 121 10.28 -2.67 -10.94
CA VAL A 121 10.12 -1.42 -11.66
C VAL A 121 11.36 -1.23 -12.53
N SER A 122 11.22 -1.47 -13.83
CA SER A 122 12.27 -1.19 -14.81
C SER A 122 12.28 0.31 -15.11
N PRO A 123 13.45 0.97 -15.10
CA PRO A 123 13.58 2.34 -15.57
C PRO A 123 13.47 2.33 -17.10
N ASN A 124 12.26 2.50 -17.62
CA ASN A 124 12.01 2.78 -19.03
C ASN A 124 11.28 4.12 -19.14
#